data_AF-A0A7J7DWY0-F1
#
_entry.id   AF-A0A7J7DWY0-F1
#
_cell.length_a   1.000
_cell.length_b   1.000
_cell.length_c   1.000
_cell.angle_alpha   90.00
_cell.angle_beta   90.00
_cell.angle_gamma   90.00
#
_symmetry.space_group_name_H-M   'P 1'
#
loop_
_entity.id
_entity.type
_entity.pdbx_description
1 polymer ?
#
loop_
_entity_poly.entity_id
_entity_poly.type
_entity_poly.pdbx_seq_one_letter_code
_entity_poly.pdbx_strand_id
1 'polypeptide(L)'
;MGDLSRKIDVDKLISYSDDLVAVLKDERDMKTLTQCLEQSKSLQSSFFADFNEIQSSIEDYQRKIDACKEKTEKAKSEVAADSDFDLLQKELEEELQKERELMEELRVISNEINDLEHQRVSFEERKQNIKKLEQDELRAQRKLSMYASVTNTIPNLNDDSKISGHIVDRDKRVVEKFEFDPTKMSGFDTCQTIWKVINLQ
;
A
#
# COMPACT_ATOMS: atom_id res chain seq x y z
N MET A 1 -78.60 -13.81 72.56
CA MET A 1 -79.29 -14.00 71.27
C MET A 1 -78.52 -15.05 70.49
N GLY A 2 -79.03 -16.16 70.00
CA GLY A 2 -80.30 -16.85 70.14
C GLY A 2 -80.03 -18.26 69.59
N ASP A 3 -80.46 -19.30 70.29
CA ASP A 3 -80.29 -20.68 69.85
C ASP A 3 -80.99 -20.90 68.50
N LEU A 4 -80.20 -21.07 67.44
CA LEU A 4 -80.70 -21.56 66.16
C LEU A 4 -80.72 -23.10 66.19
N SER A 5 -81.57 -23.66 67.05
CA SER A 5 -82.11 -25.00 66.82
C SER A 5 -83.02 -24.91 65.60
N ARG A 6 -82.44 -24.94 64.39
CA ARG A 6 -83.18 -25.19 63.16
C ARG A 6 -83.71 -26.62 63.24
N LYS A 7 -84.90 -26.78 63.81
CA LYS A 7 -85.71 -27.99 63.60
C LYS A 7 -85.89 -28.13 62.10
N ILE A 8 -85.13 -29.04 61.50
CA ILE A 8 -85.40 -29.49 60.13
C ILE A 8 -86.80 -30.08 60.20
N ASP A 9 -87.72 -29.48 59.45
CA ASP A 9 -89.07 -29.99 59.29
C ASP A 9 -88.98 -31.35 58.60
N VAL A 10 -89.03 -32.39 59.42
CA VAL A 10 -88.81 -33.78 59.02
C VAL A 10 -89.86 -34.19 58.00
N ASP A 11 -91.09 -33.71 58.13
CA ASP A 11 -92.17 -34.01 57.19
C ASP A 11 -91.92 -33.39 55.82
N LYS A 12 -91.35 -32.17 55.79
CA LYS A 12 -90.97 -31.51 54.54
C LYS A 12 -89.75 -32.16 53.90
N LEU A 13 -88.78 -32.61 54.71
CA LEU A 13 -87.63 -33.38 54.23
C LEU A 13 -88.07 -34.75 53.67
N ILE A 14 -89.02 -35.42 54.33
CA ILE A 14 -89.63 -36.66 53.86
C ILE A 14 -90.37 -36.42 52.55
N SER A 15 -91.19 -35.36 52.46
CA SER A 15 -91.86 -34.96 51.21
C SER A 15 -90.87 -34.74 50.06
N TYR A 16 -89.78 -34.01 50.29
CA TYR A 16 -88.75 -33.83 49.25
C TYR A 16 -88.05 -35.14 48.89
N SER A 17 -87.87 -36.04 49.86
CA SER A 17 -87.32 -37.37 49.59
C SER A 17 -88.29 -38.26 48.80
N ASP A 18 -89.59 -38.17 49.08
CA ASP A 18 -90.63 -38.89 48.37
C ASP A 18 -90.79 -38.38 46.94
N ASP A 19 -90.73 -37.06 46.74
CA ASP A 19 -90.70 -36.43 45.42
C ASP A 19 -89.46 -36.87 44.63
N LEU A 20 -88.29 -36.92 45.27
CA LEU A 20 -87.05 -37.40 44.64
C LEU A 20 -87.15 -38.89 44.29
N VAL A 21 -87.70 -39.72 45.17
CA VAL A 21 -87.94 -41.15 44.92
C VAL A 21 -88.97 -41.35 43.81
N ALA A 22 -89.98 -40.48 43.72
CA ALA A 22 -90.99 -40.51 42.65
C ALA A 22 -90.40 -40.12 41.29
N VAL A 23 -89.53 -39.10 41.24
CA VAL A 23 -88.80 -38.69 40.03
C VAL A 23 -87.79 -39.75 39.59
N LEU A 24 -87.09 -40.39 40.53
CA LEU A 24 -86.09 -41.43 40.24
C LEU A 24 -86.70 -42.83 40.00
N LYS A 25 -88.04 -42.97 40.13
CA LYS A 25 -88.75 -44.24 39.94
C LYS A 25 -88.94 -44.63 38.47
N ASP A 26 -88.89 -43.68 37.53
CA ASP A 26 -88.92 -43.99 36.09
C ASP A 26 -87.52 -44.47 35.66
N GLU A 27 -87.45 -45.73 35.25
CA GLU A 27 -86.20 -46.38 34.79
C GLU A 27 -85.56 -45.63 33.61
N ARG A 28 -86.35 -44.91 32.81
CA ARG A 28 -85.85 -44.10 31.68
C ARG A 28 -85.07 -42.89 32.17
N ASP A 29 -85.57 -42.19 33.19
CA ASP A 29 -84.93 -41.00 33.74
C ASP A 29 -83.61 -41.37 34.44
N MET A 30 -83.57 -42.52 35.12
CA MET A 30 -82.33 -43.05 35.73
C MET A 30 -81.30 -43.41 34.65
N LYS A 31 -81.71 -44.04 33.54
CA LYS A 31 -80.82 -44.28 32.38
C LYS A 31 -80.29 -42.99 31.77
N THR A 32 -81.14 -41.97 31.59
CA THR A 32 -80.74 -40.65 31.06
C THR A 32 -79.75 -39.94 31.99
N LEU A 33 -79.95 -40.01 33.31
CA LEU A 33 -79.01 -39.47 34.30
C LEU A 33 -77.66 -40.17 34.27
N THR A 34 -77.66 -41.51 34.15
CA THR A 34 -76.42 -42.30 34.09
C THR A 34 -75.64 -41.99 32.81
N GLN A 35 -76.34 -41.87 31.69
CA GLN A 35 -75.77 -41.45 30.41
C GLN A 35 -75.22 -40.01 30.47
N CYS A 36 -75.93 -39.06 31.08
CA CYS A 36 -75.42 -37.70 31.31
C CYS A 36 -74.16 -37.70 32.18
N LEU A 37 -74.10 -38.57 33.19
CA LEU A 37 -72.95 -38.69 34.07
C LEU A 37 -71.73 -39.29 33.35
N GLU A 38 -71.92 -40.30 32.51
CA GLU A 38 -70.87 -40.85 31.64
C GLU A 38 -70.39 -39.83 30.61
N GLN A 39 -71.31 -39.10 29.97
CA GLN A 39 -70.98 -38.00 29.06
C GLN A 39 -70.17 -36.90 29.76
N SER A 40 -70.57 -36.51 30.98
CA SER A 40 -69.83 -35.53 31.78
C SER A 40 -68.43 -36.02 32.15
N LYS A 41 -68.26 -37.31 32.48
CA LYS A 41 -66.93 -37.89 32.77
C LYS A 41 -66.05 -37.97 31.54
N SER A 42 -66.63 -38.35 30.39
CA SER A 42 -65.95 -38.37 29.10
C SER A 42 -65.47 -36.97 28.72
N LEU A 43 -66.36 -35.97 28.83
CA LEU A 43 -66.06 -34.56 28.59
C LEU A 43 -64.98 -34.04 29.55
N GLN A 44 -65.07 -34.38 30.84
CA GLN A 44 -64.05 -34.00 31.80
C GLN A 44 -62.68 -34.61 31.45
N SER A 45 -62.66 -35.88 31.03
CA SER A 45 -61.42 -36.56 30.62
C SER A 45 -60.83 -35.93 29.37
N SER A 46 -61.65 -35.55 28.38
CA SER A 46 -61.19 -34.83 27.19
C SER A 46 -60.67 -33.43 27.54
N PHE A 47 -61.37 -32.70 28.42
CA PHE A 47 -60.90 -31.40 28.90
C PHE A 47 -59.53 -31.47 29.57
N PHE A 48 -59.29 -32.49 30.40
CA PHE A 48 -57.97 -32.68 31.02
C PHE A 48 -56.89 -33.07 29.99
N ALA A 49 -57.23 -33.88 28.99
CA ALA A 49 -56.31 -34.22 27.91
C ALA A 49 -55.91 -32.98 27.11
N ASP A 50 -56.88 -32.18 26.67
CA ASP A 50 -56.68 -30.94 25.92
C ASP A 50 -55.87 -29.93 26.76
N PHE A 51 -56.19 -29.79 28.04
CA PHE A 51 -55.45 -28.92 28.96
C PHE A 51 -53.97 -29.32 29.06
N ASN A 52 -53.70 -30.61 29.24
CA ASN A 52 -52.33 -31.12 29.34
C ASN A 52 -51.57 -30.96 28.02
N GLU A 53 -52.23 -31.16 26.87
CA GLU A 53 -51.63 -30.95 25.55
C GLU A 53 -51.25 -29.48 25.33
N ILE A 54 -52.17 -28.56 25.66
CA ILE A 54 -51.91 -27.11 25.60
C ILE A 54 -50.77 -26.73 26.54
N GLN A 55 -50.78 -27.22 27.78
CA GLN A 55 -49.71 -26.94 28.75
C GLN A 55 -48.35 -27.42 28.21
N SER A 56 -48.26 -28.64 27.70
CA SER A 56 -47.03 -29.18 27.15
C SER A 56 -46.53 -28.37 25.94
N SER A 57 -47.44 -27.88 25.12
CA SER A 57 -47.13 -27.03 23.96
C SER A 57 -46.60 -25.67 24.41
N ILE A 58 -47.21 -25.05 25.43
CA ILE A 58 -46.73 -23.80 26.02
C ILE A 58 -45.31 -23.97 26.56
N GLU A 59 -45.03 -25.06 27.29
CA GLU A 59 -43.70 -25.37 27.81
C GLU A 59 -42.67 -25.60 26.70
N ASP A 60 -43.06 -26.20 25.57
CA ASP A 60 -42.19 -26.37 24.40
C ASP A 60 -41.88 -25.04 23.70
N TYR A 61 -42.89 -24.18 23.50
CA TYR A 61 -42.68 -22.86 22.94
C TYR A 61 -41.80 -21.98 23.83
N GLN A 62 -41.99 -22.07 25.16
CA GLN A 62 -41.14 -21.35 26.11
C GLN A 62 -39.67 -21.78 25.97
N ARG A 63 -39.40 -23.09 25.91
CA ARG A 63 -38.05 -23.62 25.67
C ARG A 63 -37.45 -23.12 24.35
N LYS A 64 -38.25 -23.09 23.27
CA LYS A 64 -37.81 -22.55 21.96
C LYS A 64 -37.48 -21.07 22.03
N ILE A 65 -38.29 -20.28 22.74
CA ILE A 65 -38.05 -18.84 22.94
C ILE A 65 -36.73 -18.63 23.69
N ASP A 66 -36.50 -19.39 24.77
CA ASP A 66 -35.30 -19.23 25.58
C ASP A 66 -34.04 -19.65 24.81
N ALA A 67 -34.11 -20.74 24.03
CA ALA A 67 -33.03 -21.14 23.13
C ALA A 67 -32.73 -20.08 22.04
N CYS A 68 -33.77 -19.43 21.50
CA CYS A 68 -33.59 -18.34 20.54
C CYS A 68 -32.93 -17.13 21.19
N LYS A 69 -33.35 -16.73 22.41
CA LYS A 69 -32.72 -15.64 23.15
C LYS A 69 -31.24 -15.90 23.40
N GLU A 70 -30.88 -17.10 23.84
CA GLU A 70 -29.48 -17.48 24.07
C GLU A 70 -28.65 -17.39 22.78
N LYS A 71 -29.18 -17.90 21.66
CA LYS A 71 -28.53 -17.78 20.36
C LYS A 71 -28.34 -16.32 19.93
N THR A 72 -29.32 -15.47 20.17
CA THR A 72 -29.22 -14.04 19.86
C THR A 72 -28.14 -13.35 20.71
N GLU A 73 -28.07 -13.63 22.01
CA GLU A 73 -27.04 -13.04 22.88
C GLU A 73 -25.65 -13.55 22.54
N LYS A 74 -25.50 -14.84 22.21
CA LYS A 74 -24.23 -15.39 21.71
C LYS A 74 -23.80 -14.77 20.39
N ALA A 75 -24.73 -14.60 19.44
CA ALA A 75 -24.41 -13.95 18.16
C ALA A 75 -23.97 -12.49 18.35
N LYS A 76 -24.56 -11.75 19.29
CA LYS A 76 -24.15 -10.37 19.62
C LYS A 76 -22.75 -10.31 20.22
N SER A 77 -22.33 -11.30 21.00
CA SER A 77 -20.99 -11.35 21.59
C SER A 77 -19.92 -11.92 20.66
N GLU A 78 -20.32 -12.64 19.60
CA GLU A 78 -19.43 -13.22 18.58
C GLU A 78 -19.17 -12.27 17.39
N VAL A 79 -19.95 -11.19 17.23
CA VAL A 79 -19.56 -10.08 16.35
C VAL A 79 -18.22 -9.55 16.85
N ALA A 80 -17.20 -9.55 15.98
CA ALA A 80 -15.86 -9.07 16.29
C ALA A 80 -15.94 -7.76 17.07
N ALA A 81 -15.19 -7.68 18.18
CA ALA A 81 -15.22 -6.50 19.02
C ALA A 81 -14.89 -5.28 18.14
N ASP A 82 -15.74 -4.25 18.20
CA ASP A 82 -15.61 -2.98 17.47
C ASP A 82 -14.19 -2.39 17.61
N SER A 83 -13.52 -2.69 18.73
CA SER A 83 -12.13 -2.35 19.01
C SER A 83 -11.09 -2.96 18.05
N ASP A 84 -11.29 -4.19 17.56
CA ASP A 84 -10.34 -4.83 16.64
C ASP A 84 -10.41 -4.21 15.24
N PHE A 85 -11.62 -3.79 14.83
CA PHE A 85 -11.82 -3.05 13.60
C PHE A 85 -11.17 -1.67 13.67
N ASP A 86 -11.34 -0.93 14.77
CA ASP A 86 -10.69 0.36 15.00
C ASP A 86 -9.16 0.25 14.97
N LEU A 87 -8.60 -0.81 15.57
CA LEU A 87 -7.16 -1.06 15.56
C LEU A 87 -6.63 -1.31 14.14
N LEU A 88 -7.31 -2.17 13.37
CA LEU A 88 -6.94 -2.45 11.98
C LEU A 88 -7.09 -1.22 11.09
N GLN A 89 -8.11 -0.39 11.32
CA GLN A 89 -8.31 0.85 10.58
C GLN A 89 -7.17 1.84 10.85
N LYS A 90 -6.74 1.97 12.11
CA LYS A 90 -5.60 2.79 12.48
C LYS A 90 -4.29 2.28 11.88
N GLU A 91 -4.04 0.97 11.94
CA GLU A 91 -2.84 0.35 11.36
C GLU A 91 -2.76 0.58 9.85
N LEU A 92 -3.89 0.44 9.14
CA LEU A 92 -3.99 0.74 7.71
C LEU A 92 -3.65 2.20 7.40
N GLU A 93 -4.12 3.14 8.22
CA GLU A 93 -3.88 4.57 8.02
C GLU A 93 -2.40 4.95 8.28
N GLU A 94 -1.76 4.32 9.27
CA GLU A 94 -0.33 4.45 9.53
C GLU A 94 0.51 3.87 8.38
N GLU A 95 0.17 2.70 7.85
CA GLU A 95 0.88 2.09 6.72
C GLU A 95 0.72 2.91 5.43
N LEU A 96 -0.47 3.44 5.15
CA LEU A 96 -0.70 4.35 4.03
C LEU A 96 0.13 5.63 4.15
N GLN A 97 0.37 6.12 5.37
CA GLN A 97 1.23 7.28 5.59
C GLN A 97 2.70 6.94 5.33
N LYS A 98 3.19 5.79 5.82
CA LYS A 98 4.55 5.32 5.53
C LYS A 98 4.78 5.11 4.04
N GLU A 99 3.81 4.54 3.32
CA GLU A 99 3.89 4.35 1.87
C GLU A 99 4.06 5.70 1.14
N ARG A 100 3.32 6.74 1.55
CA ARG A 100 3.46 8.09 0.98
C ARG A 100 4.84 8.68 1.22
N GLU A 101 5.39 8.51 2.42
CA GLU A 101 6.73 8.98 2.77
C GLU A 101 7.81 8.29 1.94
N LEU A 102 7.73 6.97 1.82
CA LEU A 102 8.65 6.18 0.98
C LEU A 102 8.55 6.56 -0.50
N MET A 103 7.35 6.82 -1.03
CA MET A 103 7.20 7.29 -2.41
C MET A 103 7.87 8.65 -2.65
N GLU A 104 7.81 9.56 -1.68
CA GLU A 104 8.48 10.85 -1.79
C GLU A 104 10.01 10.69 -1.70
N GLU A 105 10.52 9.84 -0.82
CA GLU A 105 11.94 9.51 -0.77
C GLU A 105 12.43 8.91 -2.10
N LEU A 106 11.68 7.96 -2.67
CA LEU A 106 11.99 7.39 -3.97
C LEU A 106 11.98 8.44 -5.09
N ARG A 107 11.08 9.42 -5.03
CA ARG A 107 11.05 10.54 -5.98
C ARG A 107 12.31 11.38 -5.88
N VAL A 108 12.76 11.71 -4.66
CA VAL A 108 13.99 12.47 -4.43
C VAL A 108 15.22 11.70 -4.94
N ILE A 109 15.34 10.42 -4.58
CA ILE A 109 16.44 9.56 -5.03
C ILE A 109 16.45 9.46 -6.56
N SER A 110 15.28 9.31 -7.20
CA SER A 110 15.19 9.26 -8.66
C SER A 110 15.67 10.54 -9.32
N ASN A 111 15.39 11.72 -8.74
CA ASN A 111 15.87 12.98 -9.28
C ASN A 111 17.39 13.10 -9.13
N GLU A 112 17.95 12.71 -7.99
CA GLU A 112 19.39 12.71 -7.78
C GLU A 112 20.12 11.77 -8.74
N ILE A 113 19.57 10.58 -9.00
CA ILE A 113 20.11 9.65 -10.00
C ILE A 113 20.12 10.29 -11.39
N ASN A 114 19.05 10.99 -11.78
CA ASN A 114 18.99 11.69 -13.07
C ASN A 114 20.04 12.81 -13.17
N ASP A 115 20.24 13.58 -12.09
CA ASP A 115 21.26 14.63 -12.07
C ASP A 115 22.67 14.05 -12.18
N LEU A 116 22.95 12.96 -11.46
CA LEU A 116 24.23 12.24 -11.54
C LEU A 116 24.46 11.65 -12.93
N GLU A 117 23.41 11.15 -13.59
CA GLU A 117 23.46 10.65 -14.96
C GLU A 117 23.83 11.78 -15.94
N HIS A 118 23.22 12.95 -15.82
CA HIS A 118 23.59 14.14 -16.60
C HIS A 118 25.04 14.57 -16.36
N GLN A 119 25.49 14.57 -15.10
CA GLN A 119 26.88 14.87 -14.77
C GLN A 119 27.85 13.85 -15.39
N ARG A 120 27.52 12.56 -15.36
CA ARG A 120 28.32 11.49 -15.95
C ARG A 120 28.51 11.70 -17.45
N VAL A 121 27.44 12.03 -18.16
CA VAL A 121 27.49 12.33 -19.60
C VAL A 121 28.42 13.52 -19.87
N SER A 122 28.25 14.63 -19.14
CA SER A 122 29.11 15.82 -19.29
C SER A 122 30.59 15.52 -19.01
N PHE A 123 30.88 14.70 -18.00
CA PHE A 123 32.24 14.31 -17.67
C PHE A 123 32.88 13.46 -18.77
N GLU A 124 32.15 12.49 -19.33
CA GLU A 124 32.69 11.64 -20.39
C GLU A 124 32.94 12.44 -21.68
N GLU A 125 32.09 13.41 -22.02
CA GLU A 125 32.34 14.36 -23.13
C GLU A 125 33.62 15.18 -22.91
N ARG A 126 33.80 15.76 -21.72
CA ARG A 126 35.01 16.51 -21.37
C ARG A 126 36.26 15.65 -21.48
N LYS A 127 36.20 14.41 -20.99
CA LYS A 127 37.30 13.43 -21.06
C LYS A 127 37.66 13.09 -22.50
N GLN A 128 36.68 12.92 -23.40
CA GLN A 128 36.95 12.70 -24.82
C GLN A 128 37.60 13.93 -25.47
N ASN A 129 37.15 15.13 -25.13
CA ASN A 129 37.74 16.37 -25.63
C ASN A 129 39.20 16.53 -25.21
N ILE A 130 39.54 16.23 -23.95
CA ILE A 130 40.92 16.27 -23.46
C ILE A 130 41.80 15.29 -24.24
N LYS A 131 41.37 14.04 -24.42
CA LYS A 131 42.13 13.04 -25.21
C LYS A 131 42.41 13.52 -26.63
N LYS A 132 41.44 14.19 -27.26
CA LYS A 132 41.61 14.75 -28.60
C LYS A 132 42.63 15.91 -28.60
N LEU A 133 42.54 16.81 -27.62
CA LEU A 133 43.50 17.91 -27.47
C LEU A 133 44.92 17.40 -27.22
N GLU A 134 45.11 16.40 -26.35
CA GLU A 134 46.41 15.76 -26.11
C GLU A 134 46.98 15.14 -27.40
N GLN A 135 46.13 14.46 -28.19
CA GLN A 135 46.55 13.89 -29.46
C GLN A 135 46.98 14.97 -30.47
N ASP A 136 46.21 16.07 -30.55
CA ASP A 136 46.51 17.19 -31.43
C ASP A 136 47.79 17.92 -30.99
N GLU A 137 48.02 18.07 -29.68
CA GLU A 137 49.24 18.62 -29.10
C GLU A 137 50.46 17.76 -29.43
N LEU A 138 50.37 16.44 -29.21
CA LEU A 138 51.44 15.50 -29.59
C LEU A 138 51.74 15.56 -31.09
N ARG A 139 50.72 15.73 -31.92
CA ARG A 139 50.87 15.89 -33.37
C ARG A 139 51.59 17.19 -33.71
N ALA A 140 51.21 18.30 -33.08
CA ALA A 140 51.87 19.60 -33.26
C ALA A 140 53.34 19.54 -32.81
N GLN A 141 53.62 18.94 -31.65
CA GLN A 141 54.97 18.77 -31.12
C GLN A 141 55.84 17.94 -32.06
N ARG A 142 55.34 16.80 -32.57
CA ARG A 142 56.06 15.98 -33.55
C ARG A 142 56.36 16.74 -34.84
N LYS A 143 55.41 17.54 -35.33
CA LYS A 143 55.59 18.40 -36.51
C LYS A 143 56.68 19.46 -36.28
N LEU A 144 56.67 20.12 -35.13
CA LEU A 144 57.70 21.10 -34.75
C LEU A 144 59.07 20.44 -34.60
N SER A 145 59.14 19.26 -33.96
CA SER A 145 60.37 18.48 -33.81
C SER A 145 60.95 18.04 -35.16
N MET A 146 60.09 17.66 -36.11
CA MET A 146 60.50 17.37 -37.49
C MET A 146 61.12 18.61 -38.15
N TYR A 147 60.46 19.78 -38.07
CA TYR A 147 61.02 21.01 -38.63
C TYR A 147 62.34 21.42 -37.97
N ALA A 148 62.44 21.34 -36.66
CA ALA A 148 63.67 21.62 -35.94
C ALA A 148 64.79 20.66 -36.34
N SER A 149 64.49 19.38 -36.57
CA SER A 149 65.49 18.39 -37.01
C SER A 149 66.00 18.61 -38.43
N VAL A 150 65.13 19.08 -39.34
CA VAL A 150 65.49 19.34 -40.75
C VAL A 150 66.23 20.66 -40.90
N THR A 151 65.81 21.69 -40.16
CA THR A 151 66.31 23.05 -40.36
C THR A 151 67.36 23.46 -39.34
N ASN A 152 67.47 22.73 -38.22
CA ASN A 152 68.29 23.11 -37.06
C ASN A 152 68.06 24.54 -36.58
N THR A 153 66.85 25.08 -36.79
CA THR A 153 66.51 26.45 -36.41
C THR A 153 65.69 26.51 -35.12
N ILE A 154 65.95 27.54 -34.33
CA ILE A 154 65.18 27.92 -33.15
C ILE A 154 64.63 29.33 -33.42
N PRO A 155 63.34 29.45 -33.82
CA PRO A 155 62.73 30.74 -34.06
C PRO A 155 62.58 31.52 -32.74
N ASN A 156 62.72 32.85 -32.82
CA ASN A 156 62.40 33.74 -31.71
C ASN A 156 60.90 34.08 -31.78
N LEU A 157 60.17 33.78 -30.70
CA LEU A 157 58.72 33.97 -30.62
C LEU A 157 58.30 35.24 -29.87
N ASN A 158 59.26 36.08 -29.47
CA ASN A 158 58.98 37.28 -28.65
C ASN A 158 58.63 38.53 -29.48
N ASP A 159 58.94 38.53 -30.78
CA ASP A 159 58.74 39.69 -31.67
C ASP A 159 58.07 39.25 -32.98
N ASP A 160 56.79 39.55 -33.12
CA ASP A 160 55.99 39.22 -34.30
C ASP A 160 56.24 40.17 -35.48
N SER A 161 56.95 41.29 -35.25
CA SER A 161 57.22 42.27 -36.31
C SER A 161 58.33 41.84 -37.27
N LYS A 162 59.14 40.85 -36.89
CA LYS A 162 60.31 40.39 -37.64
C LYS A 162 60.45 38.87 -37.61
N ILE A 163 60.98 38.31 -38.70
CA ILE A 163 61.32 36.89 -38.76
C ILE A 163 62.75 36.75 -38.22
N SER A 164 62.88 36.32 -36.96
CA SER A 164 64.19 36.19 -36.31
C SER A 164 64.35 34.84 -35.60
N GLY A 165 65.59 34.44 -35.37
CA GLY A 165 65.90 33.17 -34.72
C GLY A 165 67.37 32.82 -34.78
N HIS A 166 67.68 31.57 -34.43
CA HIS A 166 69.03 31.03 -34.41
C HIS A 166 69.10 29.75 -35.22
N ILE A 167 70.20 29.52 -35.95
CA ILE A 167 70.52 28.26 -36.61
C ILE A 167 71.63 27.60 -35.80
N VAL A 168 71.42 26.34 -35.39
CA VAL A 168 72.30 25.61 -34.48
C VAL A 168 73.04 24.50 -35.22
N ASP A 169 74.35 24.67 -35.39
CA ASP A 169 75.21 23.59 -35.88
C ASP A 169 75.67 22.72 -34.69
N ARG A 170 75.21 21.46 -34.64
CA ARG A 170 75.54 20.53 -33.55
C ARG A 170 76.98 20.05 -33.59
N ASP A 171 77.58 19.96 -34.77
CA ASP A 171 78.93 19.41 -34.96
C ASP A 171 79.98 20.49 -34.67
N LYS A 172 79.71 21.73 -35.12
CA LYS A 172 80.60 22.87 -34.91
C LYS A 172 80.34 23.64 -33.61
N ARG A 173 79.23 23.35 -32.91
CA ARG A 173 78.73 24.09 -31.74
C ARG A 173 78.58 25.60 -32.00
N VAL A 174 78.19 25.96 -33.23
CA VAL A 174 78.01 27.36 -33.64
C VAL A 174 76.52 27.69 -33.68
N VAL A 175 76.17 28.88 -33.18
CA VAL A 175 74.81 29.41 -33.20
C VAL A 175 74.81 30.70 -34.01
N GLU A 176 74.24 30.65 -35.22
CA GLU A 176 74.14 31.82 -36.10
C GLU A 176 72.77 32.48 -35.93
N LYS A 177 72.74 33.78 -35.63
CA LYS A 177 71.50 34.54 -35.49
C LYS A 177 71.06 35.08 -36.86
N PHE A 178 69.78 34.96 -37.18
CA PHE A 178 69.17 35.60 -38.35
C PHE A 178 68.03 36.54 -37.94
N GLU A 179 67.83 37.59 -38.73
CA GLU A 179 66.75 38.58 -38.54
C GLU A 179 66.38 39.18 -39.90
N PHE A 180 65.10 39.06 -40.26
CA PHE A 180 64.54 39.55 -41.52
C PHE A 180 63.31 40.41 -41.25
N ASP A 181 63.19 41.49 -42.03
CA ASP A 181 62.06 42.42 -41.98
C ASP A 181 61.05 42.05 -43.08
N PRO A 182 59.82 41.62 -42.73
CA PRO A 182 58.80 41.23 -43.70
C PRO A 182 58.40 42.34 -44.68
N THR A 183 58.65 43.61 -44.33
CA THR A 183 58.33 44.76 -45.20
C THR A 183 59.39 45.01 -46.28
N LYS A 184 60.60 44.50 -46.08
CA LYS A 184 61.75 44.73 -46.98
C LYS A 184 62.06 43.55 -47.89
N MET A 185 61.64 42.35 -47.51
CA MET A 185 61.97 41.11 -48.21
C MET A 185 60.73 40.26 -48.37
N SER A 186 60.53 39.67 -49.56
CA SER A 186 59.39 38.78 -49.76
C SER A 186 59.56 37.50 -48.93
N GLY A 187 58.44 36.84 -48.60
CA GLY A 187 58.48 35.55 -47.92
C GLY A 187 59.26 34.49 -48.71
N PHE A 188 59.23 34.56 -50.05
CA PHE A 188 60.00 33.65 -50.91
C PHE A 188 61.51 33.90 -50.78
N ASP A 189 61.95 35.16 -50.90
CA ASP A 189 63.38 35.52 -50.82
C ASP A 189 63.95 35.21 -49.43
N THR A 190 63.15 35.44 -48.38
CA THR A 190 63.51 35.11 -46.99
C THR A 190 63.71 33.60 -46.84
N CYS A 191 62.74 32.79 -47.30
CA CYS A 191 62.86 31.32 -47.26
C CYS A 191 64.09 30.84 -48.04
N GLN A 192 64.31 31.35 -49.25
CA GLN A 192 65.44 30.95 -50.09
C GLN A 192 66.78 31.29 -49.42
N THR A 193 66.88 32.44 -48.75
CA THR A 193 68.07 32.84 -48.00
C THR A 193 68.33 31.90 -46.83
N ILE A 194 67.30 31.59 -46.03
CA ILE A 194 67.42 30.68 -44.89
C ILE A 194 67.84 29.27 -45.36
N TRP A 195 67.22 28.74 -46.42
CA TRP A 195 67.57 27.42 -46.96
C TRP A 195 68.99 27.35 -47.51
N LYS A 196 69.50 28.44 -48.12
CA LYS A 196 70.90 28.51 -48.54
C LYS A 196 71.84 28.38 -47.34
N VAL A 197 71.56 29.05 -46.23
CA VAL A 197 72.41 28.98 -45.02
C VAL A 197 72.37 27.58 -44.41
N ILE A 198 71.19 26.95 -44.33
CA ILE A 198 71.04 25.58 -43.80
C ILE A 198 71.82 24.56 -44.64
N ASN A 199 71.76 24.65 -45.98
CA ASN A 199 72.45 23.70 -46.87
C ASN A 199 73.98 23.92 -46.96
N LEU A 200 74.50 25.02 -46.42
CA LEU A 200 75.93 25.33 -46.39
C LEU A 200 76.64 24.78 -45.13
N GLN A 201 75.89 24.25 -44.16
CA GLN A 201 76.40 23.66 -42.92
C GLN A 201 76.79 22.18 -43.09
#